data_AF-A0A2T2TTS0-F1
#
_entry.id   AF-A0A2T2TTS0-F1
#
_cell.length_a   1.000
_cell.length_b   1.000
_cell.length_c   1.000
_cell.angle_alpha   90.00
_cell.angle_beta   90.00
_cell.angle_gamma   90.00
#
_symmetry.space_group_name_H-M   'P 1'
#
loop_
_entity.id
_entity.type
_entity.pdbx_description
1 polymer ?
#
loop_
_entity_poly.entity_id
_entity_poly.type
_entity_poly.pdbx_seq_one_letter_code
_entity_poly.pdbx_strand_id
1 'polypeptide(L)'
;MPLDEPPEDAPARSPAAGDASDEAPSDDDHPEEPAIAYHAPIHAWDAEDRPREKLVQHGAQVLSDAELLALIIGSGTHTSDGPVSAVELGRALTRTFGGSLRGLARREESALTRVAGVGPAKAAKLLAAFEIGRR
;
A
#
# COMPACT_ATOMS: atom_id res chain seq x y z
N MET A 1 77.17 -12.92 33.81
CA MET A 1 76.61 -13.74 32.71
C MET A 1 75.12 -13.83 32.93
N PRO A 2 74.25 -13.97 31.91
CA PRO A 2 74.31 -13.68 30.46
C PRO A 2 73.33 -12.52 30.10
N LEU A 3 73.43 -11.87 28.93
CA LEU A 3 72.66 -12.12 27.69
C LEU A 3 71.16 -12.38 27.91
N ASP A 4 70.29 -11.51 27.40
CA ASP A 4 69.57 -11.82 26.16
C ASP A 4 68.71 -10.64 25.67
N GLU A 5 68.94 -10.28 24.42
CA GLU A 5 67.95 -9.58 23.58
C GLU A 5 66.91 -10.61 23.08
N PRO A 6 65.76 -10.15 22.54
CA PRO A 6 64.50 -10.90 22.36
C PRO A 6 64.58 -11.79 21.08
N PRO A 7 63.49 -12.30 20.46
CA PRO A 7 62.04 -12.38 20.77
C PRO A 7 61.49 -13.82 20.65
N GLU A 8 60.21 -14.09 21.02
CA GLU A 8 59.37 -15.25 20.60
C GLU A 8 58.21 -15.39 21.62
N ASP A 9 57.01 -15.87 21.35
CA ASP A 9 56.28 -16.36 20.19
C ASP A 9 54.79 -16.38 20.63
N ALA A 10 53.86 -16.40 19.67
CA ALA A 10 52.42 -16.36 19.91
C ALA A 10 51.89 -17.57 20.72
N PRO A 11 50.61 -17.54 21.16
CA PRO A 11 49.67 -18.32 20.35
C PRO A 11 48.32 -17.65 20.10
N ALA A 12 47.81 -17.95 18.91
CA ALA A 12 46.45 -17.73 18.48
C ALA A 12 45.41 -18.30 19.46
N ARG A 13 44.35 -17.52 19.74
CA ARG A 13 43.05 -18.06 20.11
C ARG A 13 41.94 -17.29 19.39
N SER A 14 41.25 -18.05 18.55
CA SER A 14 39.99 -17.76 17.87
C SER A 14 38.88 -17.34 18.84
N PRO A 15 37.95 -16.47 18.43
CA PRO A 15 36.55 -16.63 18.78
C PRO A 15 35.80 -17.27 17.60
N ALA A 16 35.30 -18.46 17.89
CA ALA A 16 34.38 -19.19 17.04
C ALA A 16 33.02 -18.50 16.93
N ALA A 17 32.36 -18.86 15.83
CA ALA A 17 30.92 -18.97 15.66
C ALA A 17 30.12 -17.67 15.63
N GLY A 18 29.56 -17.42 14.44
CA GLY A 18 28.69 -16.32 14.16
C GLY A 18 27.46 -16.29 15.06
N ASP A 19 27.09 -15.08 15.42
CA ASP A 19 25.70 -14.80 15.69
C ASP A 19 25.10 -14.39 14.34
N ALA A 20 24.21 -15.26 13.84
CA ALA A 20 23.34 -14.94 12.74
C ALA A 20 22.36 -13.87 13.26
N SER A 21 22.81 -12.62 13.28
CA SER A 21 21.89 -11.50 13.27
C SER A 21 21.28 -11.49 11.89
N ASP A 22 20.17 -12.23 11.79
CA ASP A 22 19.02 -11.99 10.92
C ASP A 22 19.06 -10.55 10.42
N GLU A 23 19.67 -10.38 9.25
CA GLU A 23 19.71 -9.11 8.54
C GLU A 23 18.27 -8.92 8.09
N ALA A 24 17.49 -8.30 8.99
CA ALA A 24 16.13 -7.90 8.74
C ALA A 24 16.09 -7.28 7.34
N PRO A 25 15.17 -7.73 6.47
CA PRO A 25 15.11 -7.22 5.11
C PRO A 25 15.06 -5.70 5.18
N SER A 26 16.06 -5.10 4.55
CA SER A 26 16.30 -3.67 4.47
C SER A 26 14.99 -2.99 4.06
N ASP A 27 14.57 -1.99 4.82
CA ASP A 27 13.36 -1.18 4.64
C ASP A 27 13.34 -0.31 3.35
N ASP A 28 13.90 -0.81 2.24
CA ASP A 28 14.15 -0.05 1.00
C ASP A 28 13.63 -0.74 -0.28
N ASP A 29 12.53 -1.51 -0.18
CA ASP A 29 11.75 -1.94 -1.35
C ASP A 29 10.27 -1.54 -1.21
N HIS A 30 10.06 -0.25 -0.92
CA HIS A 30 8.78 0.39 -1.22
C HIS A 30 8.83 0.75 -2.72
N PRO A 31 8.01 0.14 -3.59
CA PRO A 31 7.91 0.63 -4.96
C PRO A 31 7.49 2.11 -4.86
N GLU A 32 8.33 3.00 -5.42
CA GLU A 32 8.09 4.45 -5.47
C GLU A 32 6.61 4.70 -5.78
N GLU A 33 5.87 5.26 -4.83
CA GLU A 33 4.52 5.74 -5.12
C GLU A 33 4.63 6.70 -6.30
N PRO A 34 4.01 6.41 -7.46
CA PRO A 34 4.11 7.32 -8.58
C PRO A 34 3.55 8.67 -8.13
N ALA A 35 4.29 9.73 -8.44
CA ALA A 35 3.89 11.10 -8.17
C ALA A 35 2.62 11.42 -8.96
N ILE A 36 1.45 11.27 -8.34
CA ILE A 36 0.20 11.59 -9.02
C ILE A 36 -0.33 12.93 -8.51
N ALA A 37 -0.44 13.87 -9.45
CA ALA A 37 -1.11 15.15 -9.30
C ALA A 37 -2.63 14.93 -9.16
N TYR A 38 -3.14 14.91 -7.93
CA TYR A 38 -4.55 14.68 -7.66
C TYR A 38 -5.30 15.96 -7.38
N HIS A 39 -5.87 16.58 -8.42
CA HIS A 39 -7.00 17.53 -8.29
C HIS A 39 -7.94 17.56 -9.52
N ALA A 40 -7.64 16.84 -10.61
CA ALA A 40 -8.51 16.79 -11.79
C ALA A 40 -9.50 15.60 -11.70
N PRO A 41 -10.77 15.78 -12.13
CA PRO A 41 -11.72 14.68 -12.19
C PRO A 41 -11.24 13.60 -13.17
N ILE A 42 -11.53 12.33 -12.89
CA ILE A 42 -10.97 11.17 -13.65
C ILE A 42 -11.20 11.28 -15.16
N HIS A 43 -12.31 11.86 -15.61
CA HIS A 43 -12.60 12.04 -17.05
C HIS A 43 -11.67 13.03 -17.75
N ALA A 44 -10.91 13.83 -17.00
CA ALA A 44 -9.94 14.80 -17.52
C ALA A 44 -8.52 14.22 -17.59
N TRP A 45 -8.29 12.99 -17.10
CA TRP A 45 -7.00 12.31 -17.21
C TRP A 45 -6.79 11.79 -18.64
N ASP A 46 -5.55 11.48 -18.99
CA ASP A 46 -5.25 10.74 -20.22
C ASP A 46 -5.98 9.40 -20.21
N ALA A 47 -6.45 8.96 -21.38
CA ALA A 47 -7.32 7.81 -21.48
C ALA A 47 -6.68 6.52 -20.94
N GLU A 48 -5.35 6.38 -21.07
CA GLU A 48 -4.57 5.23 -20.60
C GLU A 48 -4.47 5.18 -19.07
N ASP A 49 -4.59 6.32 -18.39
CA ASP A 49 -4.53 6.41 -16.92
C ASP A 49 -5.90 6.24 -16.24
N ARG A 50 -6.99 6.32 -17.02
CA ARG A 50 -8.34 6.19 -16.45
C ARG A 50 -8.57 4.73 -16.02
N PRO A 51 -9.06 4.48 -14.78
CA PRO A 51 -9.12 3.11 -14.25
C PRO A 51 -9.92 2.12 -15.09
N ARG A 52 -10.99 2.57 -15.76
CA ARG A 52 -11.84 1.67 -16.58
C ARG A 52 -11.11 1.28 -17.86
N GLU A 53 -10.54 2.26 -18.54
CA GLU A 53 -9.80 2.10 -19.77
C GLU A 53 -8.51 1.29 -19.53
N LYS A 54 -7.76 1.63 -18.47
CA LYS A 54 -6.58 0.89 -18.02
C LYS A 54 -6.90 -0.59 -17.73
N LEU A 55 -8.03 -0.87 -17.06
CA LEU A 55 -8.50 -2.24 -16.83
C LEU A 55 -8.75 -3.00 -18.13
N VAL A 56 -9.39 -2.36 -19.12
CA VAL A 56 -9.70 -2.99 -20.42
C VAL A 56 -8.42 -3.25 -21.23
N GLN A 57 -7.47 -2.32 -21.22
CA GLN A 57 -6.26 -2.41 -22.04
C GLN A 57 -5.20 -3.34 -21.44
N HIS A 58 -5.04 -3.32 -20.12
CA HIS A 58 -3.91 -3.97 -19.46
C HIS A 58 -4.31 -5.04 -18.45
N GLY A 59 -5.60 -5.15 -18.08
CA GLY A 59 -6.08 -6.11 -17.07
C GLY A 59 -6.00 -5.58 -15.64
N ALA A 60 -6.55 -6.34 -14.69
CA ALA A 60 -6.73 -5.91 -13.30
C ALA A 60 -5.42 -5.79 -12.51
N GLN A 61 -4.39 -6.54 -12.91
CA GLN A 61 -3.11 -6.66 -12.20
C GLN A 61 -2.26 -5.38 -12.22
N VAL A 62 -2.55 -4.44 -13.12
CA VAL A 62 -1.83 -3.15 -13.20
C VAL A 62 -2.52 -2.03 -12.43
N LEU A 63 -3.71 -2.30 -11.87
CA LEU A 63 -4.45 -1.34 -11.06
C LEU A 63 -3.97 -1.41 -9.62
N SER A 64 -3.78 -0.24 -9.02
CA SER A 64 -3.61 -0.10 -7.58
C SER A 64 -4.89 -0.47 -6.83
N ASP A 65 -4.76 -0.80 -5.54
CA ASP A 65 -5.88 -1.00 -4.62
C ASP A 65 -6.90 0.16 -4.69
N ALA A 66 -6.40 1.39 -4.78
CA ALA A 66 -7.24 2.58 -4.88
C ALA A 66 -8.04 2.65 -6.19
N GLU A 67 -7.44 2.27 -7.32
CA GLU A 67 -8.13 2.22 -8.62
C GLU A 67 -9.17 1.09 -8.65
N LEU A 68 -8.86 -0.07 -8.07
CA LEU A 68 -9.82 -1.16 -7.91
C LEU A 68 -11.03 -0.71 -7.08
N LEU A 69 -10.79 -0.05 -5.94
CA LEU A 69 -11.86 0.52 -5.13
C LEU A 69 -12.65 1.59 -5.88
N ALA A 70 -11.98 2.45 -6.66
CA ALA A 70 -12.63 3.47 -7.46
C ALA A 70 -13.62 2.88 -8.47
N LEU A 71 -13.28 1.74 -9.08
CA LEU A 71 -14.17 1.04 -10.00
C LEU A 71 -15.43 0.51 -9.31
N ILE A 72 -15.31 -0.04 -8.10
CA ILE A 72 -16.46 -0.52 -7.31
C ILE A 72 -17.32 0.65 -6.81
N ILE A 73 -16.67 1.72 -6.34
CA ILE A 73 -17.36 2.90 -5.82
C ILE A 73 -18.03 3.68 -6.95
N GLY A 74 -17.46 3.66 -8.16
CA GLY A 74 -18.04 4.16 -9.40
C GLY A 74 -18.02 5.69 -9.57
N SER A 75 -18.09 6.45 -8.47
CA SER A 75 -18.07 7.92 -8.50
C SER A 75 -17.36 8.52 -7.30
N GLY A 76 -16.82 9.73 -7.50
CA GLY A 76 -16.29 10.56 -6.44
C GLY A 76 -17.36 11.04 -5.45
N THR A 77 -17.01 12.05 -4.67
CA THR A 77 -17.86 12.69 -3.68
C THR A 77 -17.51 14.17 -3.61
N HIS A 78 -18.42 15.00 -3.11
CA HIS A 78 -18.08 16.35 -2.67
C HIS A 78 -17.90 16.35 -1.15
N THR A 79 -16.82 16.96 -0.68
CA THR A 79 -16.57 17.24 0.74
C THR A 79 -16.65 18.75 0.97
N SER A 80 -16.50 19.17 2.23
CA SER A 80 -16.33 20.58 2.60
C SER A 80 -15.15 21.25 1.88
N ASP A 81 -14.11 20.47 1.55
CA ASP A 81 -12.85 20.96 1.01
C ASP A 81 -12.81 20.92 -0.54
N GLY A 82 -13.85 20.37 -1.18
CA GLY A 82 -13.97 20.31 -2.64
C GLY A 82 -14.42 18.95 -3.19
N PRO A 83 -14.41 18.78 -4.52
CA PRO A 83 -14.64 17.48 -5.14
C PRO A 83 -13.47 16.53 -4.86
N VAL A 84 -13.79 15.30 -4.52
CA VAL A 84 -12.85 14.19 -4.32
C VAL A 84 -13.20 13.09 -5.31
N SER A 85 -12.23 12.68 -6.13
CA SER A 85 -12.39 11.62 -7.11
C SER A 85 -12.61 10.24 -6.46
N ALA A 86 -13.09 9.27 -7.25
CA ALA A 86 -13.27 7.91 -6.77
C ALA A 86 -11.93 7.25 -6.38
N VAL A 87 -10.83 7.60 -7.06
CA VAL A 87 -9.48 7.08 -6.78
C VAL A 87 -8.94 7.68 -5.48
N GLU A 88 -9.09 8.99 -5.25
CA GLU A 88 -8.72 9.60 -3.97
C GLU A 88 -9.55 9.03 -2.81
N LEU A 89 -10.84 8.76 -3.03
CA LEU A 89 -11.68 8.11 -2.04
C LEU A 89 -11.21 6.67 -1.75
N GLY A 90 -10.78 5.93 -2.76
CA GLY A 90 -10.14 4.62 -2.62
C GLY A 90 -8.84 4.69 -1.80
N ARG A 91 -7.99 5.69 -2.06
CA ARG A 91 -6.76 5.96 -1.29
C ARG A 91 -7.05 6.34 0.16
N ALA A 92 -8.09 7.13 0.40
CA ALA A 92 -8.51 7.46 1.76
C ALA A 92 -8.93 6.19 2.51
N LEU A 93 -9.74 5.34 1.88
CA LEU A 93 -10.16 4.07 2.45
C LEU A 93 -8.97 3.15 2.79
N THR A 94 -8.03 2.93 1.86
CA THR A 94 -6.88 2.05 2.14
C THR A 94 -6.02 2.60 3.28
N ARG A 95 -5.70 3.91 3.27
CA ARG A 95 -4.94 4.55 4.35
C ARG A 95 -5.63 4.47 5.71
N THR A 96 -6.94 4.69 5.77
CA THR A 96 -7.70 4.60 7.03
C THR A 96 -7.70 3.19 7.63
N PHE A 97 -7.62 2.15 6.80
CA PHE A 97 -7.77 0.76 7.24
C PHE A 97 -6.53 -0.11 7.03
N GLY A 98 -5.34 0.46 7.22
CA GLY A 98 -4.08 -0.30 7.33
C GLY A 98 -3.37 -0.56 5.99
N GLY A 99 -3.55 0.33 5.01
CA GLY A 99 -2.75 0.38 3.78
C GLY A 99 -3.01 -0.75 2.78
N SER A 100 -4.02 -1.61 3.00
CA SER A 100 -4.28 -2.75 2.13
C SER A 100 -5.77 -3.09 2.03
N LEU A 101 -6.18 -3.72 0.91
CA LEU A 101 -7.54 -4.26 0.77
C LEU A 101 -7.91 -5.27 1.86
N ARG A 102 -6.93 -6.03 2.38
CA ARG A 102 -7.17 -7.01 3.44
C ARG A 102 -7.65 -6.36 4.73
N GLY A 103 -7.07 -5.23 5.12
CA GLY A 103 -7.46 -4.49 6.32
C GLY A 103 -8.84 -3.85 6.18
N LEU A 104 -9.16 -3.39 4.98
CA LEU A 104 -10.45 -2.83 4.60
C LEU A 104 -11.57 -3.89 4.55
N ALA A 105 -11.31 -5.07 3.99
CA ALA A 105 -12.28 -6.15 3.82
C ALA A 105 -12.83 -6.74 5.14
N ARG A 106 -12.17 -6.46 6.26
CA ARG A 106 -12.59 -6.90 7.60
C ARG A 106 -13.51 -5.90 8.33
N ARG A 107 -13.85 -4.78 7.69
CA ARG A 107 -14.60 -3.69 8.32
C ARG A 107 -16.09 -3.84 8.09
N GLU A 108 -16.85 -3.48 9.11
CA GLU A 108 -18.29 -3.39 9.05
C GLU A 108 -18.75 -2.07 8.41
N GLU A 109 -20.00 -2.01 7.97
CA GLU A 109 -20.61 -0.82 7.38
C GLU A 109 -20.44 0.43 8.27
N SER A 110 -20.62 0.27 9.57
CA SER A 110 -20.49 1.35 10.57
C SER A 110 -19.09 1.97 10.61
N ALA A 111 -18.05 1.19 10.26
CA ALA A 111 -16.69 1.69 10.16
C ALA A 111 -16.43 2.37 8.82
N LEU A 112 -16.90 1.77 7.72
CA LEU A 112 -16.73 2.32 6.37
C LEU A 112 -17.40 3.69 6.24
N THR A 113 -18.60 3.83 6.82
CA THR A 113 -19.39 5.06 6.77
C THR A 113 -18.83 6.23 7.59
N ARG A 114 -17.80 6.00 8.41
CA ARG A 114 -17.06 7.07 9.08
C ARG A 114 -16.09 7.80 8.14
N VAL A 115 -15.76 7.22 6.98
CA VAL A 115 -14.91 7.88 5.99
C VAL A 115 -15.74 8.90 5.22
N ALA A 116 -15.28 10.15 5.20
CA ALA A 116 -15.97 11.23 4.50
C ALA A 116 -16.23 10.87 3.03
N GLY A 117 -17.49 10.99 2.61
CA GLY A 117 -17.92 10.66 1.26
C GLY A 117 -18.15 9.18 0.96
N VAL A 118 -18.07 8.32 1.98
CA VAL A 118 -18.52 6.92 1.95
C VAL A 118 -19.87 6.82 2.67
N GLY A 119 -20.96 7.00 1.93
CA GLY A 119 -22.30 6.77 2.46
C GLY A 119 -22.70 5.29 2.46
N PRO A 120 -23.89 4.94 3.00
CA PRO A 120 -24.39 3.56 3.06
C PRO A 120 -24.36 2.83 1.71
N ALA A 121 -24.72 3.52 0.63
CA ALA A 121 -24.70 2.94 -0.72
C ALA A 121 -23.29 2.55 -1.18
N LYS A 122 -22.26 3.34 -0.88
CA LYS A 122 -20.87 3.02 -1.22
C LYS A 122 -20.32 1.92 -0.32
N ALA A 123 -20.65 1.96 0.98
CA ALA A 123 -20.28 0.92 1.93
C ALA A 123 -20.87 -0.45 1.53
N ALA A 124 -22.16 -0.50 1.17
CA ALA A 124 -22.82 -1.73 0.72
C ALA A 124 -22.14 -2.34 -0.52
N LYS A 125 -21.75 -1.52 -1.50
CA LYS A 125 -21.00 -1.99 -2.68
C LYS A 125 -19.66 -2.62 -2.32
N LEU A 126 -18.92 -2.00 -1.41
CA LEU A 126 -17.63 -2.52 -0.95
C LEU A 126 -17.81 -3.84 -0.21
N LEU A 127 -18.75 -3.91 0.73
CA LEU A 127 -19.06 -5.14 1.47
C LEU A 127 -19.45 -6.28 0.53
N ALA A 128 -20.30 -6.00 -0.46
CA ALA A 128 -20.68 -6.97 -1.48
C ALA A 128 -19.47 -7.42 -2.32
N ALA A 129 -18.62 -6.50 -2.77
CA ALA A 129 -17.43 -6.83 -3.54
C ALA A 129 -16.45 -7.73 -2.76
N PHE A 130 -16.22 -7.43 -1.47
CA PHE A 130 -15.37 -8.27 -0.63
C PHE A 130 -15.99 -9.62 -0.29
N GLU A 131 -17.31 -9.69 -0.14
CA GLU A 131 -18.02 -10.96 0.00
C GLU A 131 -17.87 -11.84 -1.24
N ILE A 132 -17.99 -11.26 -2.44
CA ILE A 132 -17.80 -11.97 -3.70
C ILE A 132 -16.37 -12.53 -3.77
N GLY A 133 -15.35 -11.73 -3.47
CA GLY A 133 -13.96 -12.19 -3.52
C GLY A 133 -13.60 -13.26 -2.47
N ARG A 134 -14.46 -13.51 -1.47
CA ARG A 134 -14.26 -14.55 -0.45
C ARG A 134 -14.94 -15.89 -0.79
N ARG A 135 -15.89 -15.90 -1.73
CA ARG A 135 -16.62 -17.10 -2.16
C ARG A 135 -15.93 -17.76 -3.34
#